data_AF-A0A2N1JDK2-F1
#
_entry.id   AF-A0A2N1JDK2-F1
#
_cell.length_a   1.000
_cell.length_b   1.000
_cell.length_c   1.000
_cell.angle_alpha   90.00
_cell.angle_beta   90.00
_cell.angle_gamma   90.00
#
_symmetry.space_group_name_H-M   'P 1'
#
loop_
_entity.id
_entity.type
_entity.pdbx_description
1 polymer ?
#
loop_
_entity_poly.entity_id
_entity_poly.type
_entity_poly.pdbx_seq_one_letter_code
_entity_poly.pdbx_strand_id
1 'polypeptide(L)'
;MSAEENPPSRFVSQVELSEAQERRERQIKEAYERMGEAPPEPDAIEEKYDPRPLYERLQEQQDLKQEQMDAMFKNANRYRGLDESESDFLASIELDKKRREQKKKEQVEYELAAFRRAAEEKANIKPPTENRALLSSIPKAKPRGSVSKRKRKTASALGIVRKPAASSTTEQSGSEGQNKDLDAEKKRTRR
;
A
#
# COMPACT_ATOMS: atom_id res chain seq x y z
N MET A 1 -8.49 -14.62 66.15
CA MET A 1 -7.14 -14.25 65.67
C MET A 1 -7.33 -13.71 64.27
N SER A 2 -7.41 -12.39 64.14
CA SER A 2 -7.70 -11.72 62.87
C SER A 2 -6.43 -11.63 62.03
N ALA A 3 -6.50 -12.09 60.79
CA ALA A 3 -5.45 -11.87 59.81
C ALA A 3 -5.55 -10.41 59.34
N GLU A 4 -4.51 -9.61 59.60
CA GLU A 4 -4.33 -8.32 58.94
C GLU A 4 -3.98 -8.59 57.46
N GLU A 5 -4.93 -8.32 56.57
CA GLU A 5 -4.65 -8.17 55.14
C GLU A 5 -3.95 -6.82 54.93
N ASN A 6 -2.63 -6.86 54.85
CA ASN A 6 -1.81 -5.73 54.40
C ASN A 6 -2.00 -5.55 52.89
N PRO A 7 -2.29 -4.33 52.38
CA PRO A 7 -2.39 -4.11 50.94
C PRO A 7 -1.04 -4.41 50.28
N PRO A 8 -1.01 -4.98 49.05
CA PRO A 8 0.23 -5.36 48.40
C PRO A 8 1.12 -4.13 48.24
N SER A 9 2.26 -4.13 48.96
CA SER A 9 3.29 -3.11 48.83
C SER A 9 3.72 -3.05 47.37
N ARG A 10 3.69 -1.85 46.78
CA ARG A 10 4.23 -1.60 45.43
C ARG A 10 5.75 -1.71 45.37
N PHE A 11 6.41 -1.75 46.52
CA PHE A 11 7.85 -1.88 46.65
C PHE A 11 8.17 -3.28 47.16
N VAL A 12 8.97 -4.01 46.40
CA VAL A 12 9.51 -5.33 46.77
C VAL A 12 10.85 -5.10 47.44
N SER A 13 11.10 -5.75 48.58
CA SER A 13 12.40 -5.64 49.24
C SER A 13 13.48 -6.43 48.48
N GLN A 14 14.74 -6.01 48.60
CA GLN A 14 15.86 -6.72 47.95
C GLN A 14 15.92 -8.20 48.35
N VAL A 15 15.57 -8.50 49.60
CA VAL A 15 15.55 -9.86 50.15
C VAL A 15 14.44 -10.69 49.52
N GLU A 16 13.24 -10.13 49.39
CA GLU A 16 12.12 -10.77 48.71
C GLU A 16 12.43 -11.06 47.23
N LEU A 17 13.14 -10.15 46.55
CA LEU A 17 13.59 -10.36 45.17
C LEU A 17 14.58 -11.53 45.08
N SER A 18 15.58 -11.59 45.97
CA SER A 18 16.54 -12.70 45.98
C SER A 18 15.87 -14.04 46.30
N GLU A 19 14.96 -14.07 47.28
CA GLU A 19 14.23 -15.30 47.60
C GLU A 19 13.32 -15.76 46.46
N ALA A 20 12.65 -14.83 45.78
CA ALA A 20 11.81 -15.13 44.63
C ALA A 20 12.65 -15.69 43.46
N GLN A 21 13.83 -15.14 43.22
CA GLN A 21 14.79 -15.66 42.23
C GLN A 21 15.23 -17.07 42.58
N GLU A 22 15.66 -17.33 43.82
CA GLU A 22 16.07 -18.66 44.25
C GLU A 22 14.94 -19.69 44.14
N ARG A 23 13.69 -19.33 44.50
CA ARG A 23 12.53 -20.22 44.35
C ARG A 23 12.31 -20.59 42.90
N ARG A 24 12.41 -19.60 42.00
CA ARG A 24 12.29 -19.81 40.55
C ARG A 24 13.40 -20.72 40.02
N GLU A 25 14.64 -20.49 40.41
CA GLU A 25 15.78 -21.32 40.00
C GLU A 25 15.64 -22.77 40.49
N ARG A 26 15.19 -22.98 41.73
CA ARG A 26 14.95 -24.33 42.28
C ARG A 26 13.86 -25.08 41.49
N GLN A 27 12.76 -24.40 41.16
CA GLN A 27 11.68 -25.00 40.36
C GLN A 27 12.16 -25.37 38.96
N ILE A 28 12.99 -24.52 38.34
CA ILE A 28 13.61 -24.81 37.05
C ILE A 28 14.50 -26.04 37.18
N LYS A 29 15.41 -26.07 38.17
CA LYS A 29 16.30 -27.21 38.40
C LYS A 29 15.53 -28.51 38.56
N GLU A 30 14.49 -28.54 39.40
CA GLU A 30 13.65 -29.71 39.62
C GLU A 30 12.90 -30.16 38.35
N ALA A 31 12.37 -29.22 37.57
CA ALA A 31 11.67 -29.55 36.32
C ALA A 31 12.62 -30.18 35.28
N TYR A 32 13.85 -29.70 35.21
CA TYR A 32 14.89 -30.21 34.30
C TYR A 32 15.44 -31.55 34.77
N GLU A 33 15.67 -31.73 36.08
CA GLU A 33 16.03 -33.04 36.68
C GLU A 33 14.94 -34.10 36.39
N ARG A 34 13.66 -33.72 36.43
CA ARG A 34 12.55 -34.60 36.04
C ARG A 34 12.60 -35.00 34.56
N MET A 35 13.05 -34.10 33.69
CA MET A 35 13.22 -34.35 32.24
C MET A 35 14.53 -35.07 31.91
N GLY A 36 15.45 -35.21 32.87
CA GLY A 36 16.78 -35.80 32.69
C GLY A 36 17.75 -34.92 31.90
N GLU A 37 17.45 -33.62 31.76
CA GLU A 37 18.27 -32.65 31.03
C GLU A 37 18.88 -31.66 32.01
N ALA A 38 20.11 -31.20 31.74
CA ALA A 38 20.74 -30.19 32.60
C ALA A 38 20.02 -28.84 32.42
N PRO A 39 19.71 -28.11 33.52
CA PRO A 39 19.22 -26.74 33.42
C PRO A 39 20.22 -25.89 32.61
N PRO A 40 19.75 -25.06 31.66
CA PRO A 40 20.63 -24.13 30.97
C PRO A 40 21.33 -23.26 32.02
N GLU A 41 22.63 -23.06 31.86
CA GLU A 41 23.38 -22.14 32.72
C GLU A 41 22.68 -20.78 32.71
N PRO A 42 22.53 -20.11 33.87
CA PRO A 42 21.96 -18.77 33.87
C PRO A 42 22.86 -17.92 33.00
N ASP A 43 22.35 -17.46 31.86
CA ASP A 43 23.09 -16.61 30.94
C ASP A 43 23.58 -15.38 31.72
N ALA A 44 24.84 -15.39 32.13
CA ALA A 44 25.54 -14.21 32.55
C ALA A 44 25.76 -13.40 31.28
N ILE A 45 24.73 -12.67 30.87
CA ILE A 45 24.75 -11.78 29.71
C ILE A 45 25.61 -10.57 30.11
N GLU A 46 26.92 -10.75 30.22
CA GLU A 46 27.83 -9.70 29.81
C GLU A 46 27.55 -9.50 28.33
N GLU A 47 26.65 -8.56 28.01
CA GLU A 47 26.33 -8.22 26.62
C GLU A 47 27.64 -7.93 25.92
N LYS A 48 28.08 -8.88 25.08
CA LYS A 48 29.33 -8.79 24.33
C LYS A 48 29.29 -7.45 23.61
N TYR A 49 30.18 -6.53 24.00
CA TYR A 49 30.16 -5.16 23.53
C TYR A 49 30.13 -5.14 22.00
N ASP A 50 28.96 -4.81 21.45
CA ASP A 50 28.78 -4.70 20.01
C ASP A 50 29.32 -3.32 19.58
N PRO A 51 30.26 -3.25 18.61
CA PRO A 51 30.81 -1.98 18.14
C PRO A 51 29.82 -1.13 17.34
N ARG A 52 28.65 -1.68 16.94
CA ARG A 52 27.62 -0.92 16.23
C ARG A 52 26.92 0.06 17.17
N PRO A 53 26.57 1.27 16.69
CA PRO A 53 25.81 2.23 17.49
C PRO A 53 24.41 1.69 17.81
N LEU A 54 23.85 2.11 18.95
CA LEU A 54 22.54 1.65 19.42
C LEU A 54 21.41 1.87 18.39
N TYR A 55 21.50 2.95 17.62
CA TYR A 55 20.53 3.28 16.56
C TYR A 55 20.42 2.18 15.51
N GLU A 56 21.54 1.69 14.98
CA GLU A 56 21.57 0.64 13.95
C GLU A 56 20.94 -0.65 14.50
N ARG A 57 21.22 -1.00 15.76
CA ARG A 57 20.61 -2.18 16.40
C ARG A 57 19.10 -2.06 16.56
N LEU A 58 18.63 -0.89 17.02
CA LEU A 58 17.20 -0.65 17.17
C LEU A 58 16.50 -0.60 15.82
N GLN A 59 17.14 -0.02 14.82
CA GLN A 59 16.62 0.02 13.46
C GLN A 59 16.52 -1.40 12.88
N GLU A 60 17.56 -2.22 12.97
CA GLU A 60 17.51 -3.63 12.54
C GLU A 60 16.38 -4.40 13.23
N GLN A 61 16.18 -4.20 14.54
CA GLN A 61 15.07 -4.85 15.26
C GLN A 61 13.69 -4.36 14.80
N GLN A 62 13.56 -3.07 14.47
CA GLN A 62 12.34 -2.50 13.92
C GLN A 62 12.07 -3.04 12.51
N ASP A 63 13.08 -3.02 11.65
CA ASP A 63 13.00 -3.50 10.28
C ASP A 63 12.67 -4.99 10.26
N LEU A 64 13.30 -5.81 11.10
CA LEU A 64 12.97 -7.23 11.22
C LEU A 64 11.51 -7.47 11.65
N LYS A 65 11.01 -6.71 12.64
CA LYS A 65 9.60 -6.81 13.05
C LYS A 65 8.66 -6.33 11.95
N GLN A 66 9.02 -5.26 11.24
CA GLN A 66 8.24 -4.74 10.13
C GLN A 66 8.19 -5.75 8.98
N GLU A 67 9.32 -6.37 8.61
CA GLU A 67 9.40 -7.41 7.60
C GLU A 67 8.59 -8.65 7.97
N GLN A 68 8.62 -9.05 9.24
CA GLN A 68 7.78 -10.17 9.74
C GLN A 68 6.30 -9.85 9.62
N MET A 69 5.89 -8.65 10.05
CA MET A 69 4.50 -8.19 9.94
C MET A 69 4.09 -8.12 8.47
N ASP A 70 4.90 -7.49 7.63
CA ASP A 70 4.67 -7.38 6.19
C ASP A 70 4.58 -8.76 5.55
N ALA A 71 5.43 -9.72 5.91
CA ALA A 71 5.36 -11.08 5.38
C ALA A 71 4.04 -11.79 5.78
N MET A 72 3.61 -11.66 7.04
CA MET A 72 2.37 -12.25 7.54
C MET A 72 1.15 -11.64 6.83
N PHE A 73 1.05 -10.31 6.78
CA PHE A 73 -0.10 -9.63 6.15
C PHE A 73 -0.08 -9.71 4.63
N LYS A 74 1.09 -9.67 3.99
CA LYS A 74 1.22 -9.79 2.53
C LYS A 74 0.78 -11.17 2.05
N ASN A 75 1.15 -12.24 2.75
CA ASN A 75 0.72 -13.58 2.36
C ASN A 75 -0.76 -13.81 2.68
N ALA A 76 -1.25 -13.33 3.84
CA ALA A 76 -2.67 -13.42 4.17
C ALA A 76 -3.55 -12.70 3.12
N ASN A 77 -3.15 -11.53 2.65
CA ASN A 77 -3.91 -10.77 1.65
C ASN A 77 -3.78 -11.32 0.24
N ARG A 78 -2.67 -11.98 -0.11
CA ARG A 78 -2.44 -12.51 -1.47
C ARG A 78 -3.20 -13.79 -1.77
N TYR A 79 -3.47 -14.60 -0.75
CA TYR A 79 -4.13 -15.90 -0.91
C TYR A 79 -5.56 -15.92 -0.38
N ARG A 80 -6.16 -14.74 -0.15
CA ARG A 80 -7.59 -14.63 0.15
C ARG A 80 -8.41 -14.61 -1.16
N GLY A 81 -9.57 -15.26 -1.16
CA GLY A 81 -10.54 -15.12 -2.24
C GLY A 81 -11.11 -13.70 -2.28
N LEU A 82 -11.66 -13.30 -3.44
CA LEU A 82 -12.48 -12.10 -3.53
C LEU A 82 -13.78 -12.32 -2.76
N ASP A 83 -14.17 -11.33 -1.96
CA ASP A 83 -15.50 -11.32 -1.35
C ASP A 83 -16.60 -11.01 -2.39
N GLU A 84 -17.87 -11.29 -2.08
CA GLU A 84 -19.01 -10.98 -2.94
C GLU A 84 -19.08 -9.48 -3.25
N SER A 85 -18.84 -8.65 -2.22
CA SER A 85 -18.78 -7.18 -2.35
C SER A 85 -17.64 -6.70 -3.26
N GLU A 86 -16.46 -7.31 -3.16
CA GLU A 86 -15.29 -6.99 -4.00
C GLU A 86 -15.53 -7.41 -5.46
N SER A 87 -16.20 -8.54 -5.66
CA SER A 87 -16.57 -9.06 -6.99
C SER A 87 -17.56 -8.13 -7.69
N ASP A 88 -18.60 -7.69 -6.99
CA ASP A 88 -19.56 -6.71 -7.49
C ASP A 88 -18.90 -5.37 -7.84
N PHE A 89 -17.98 -4.91 -7.00
CA PHE A 89 -17.21 -3.70 -7.27
C PHE A 89 -16.39 -3.81 -8.56
N LEU A 90 -15.69 -4.93 -8.78
CA LEU A 90 -14.95 -5.15 -10.02
C LEU A 90 -15.88 -5.21 -11.24
N ALA A 91 -17.03 -5.87 -11.13
CA ALA A 91 -18.03 -5.90 -12.19
C ALA A 91 -18.56 -4.49 -12.53
N SER A 92 -18.79 -3.64 -11.52
CA SER A 92 -19.21 -2.25 -11.71
C SER A 92 -18.17 -1.42 -12.47
N ILE A 93 -16.88 -1.59 -12.14
CA ILE A 93 -15.77 -0.94 -12.83
C ILE A 93 -15.69 -1.38 -14.29
N GLU A 94 -15.85 -2.67 -14.55
CA GLU A 94 -15.83 -3.22 -15.91
C GLU A 94 -16.98 -2.67 -16.75
N LEU A 95 -18.19 -2.62 -16.16
CA LEU A 95 -19.36 -2.03 -16.81
C LEU A 95 -19.12 -0.55 -17.16
N ASP A 96 -18.53 0.22 -16.24
CA ASP A 96 -18.21 1.63 -16.47
C ASP A 96 -17.11 1.82 -17.52
N LYS A 97 -16.09 0.95 -17.54
CA LYS A 97 -15.07 0.93 -18.60
C LYS A 97 -15.71 0.67 -19.95
N LYS A 98 -16.54 -0.37 -20.06
CA LYS A 98 -17.27 -0.71 -21.29
C LYS A 98 -18.16 0.45 -21.76
N ARG A 99 -18.90 1.09 -20.84
CA ARG A 99 -19.74 2.25 -21.14
C ARG A 99 -18.91 3.43 -21.66
N ARG A 100 -17.76 3.73 -21.05
CA ARG A 100 -16.85 4.78 -21.53
C ARG A 100 -16.28 4.47 -22.91
N GLU A 101 -15.93 3.23 -23.18
CA GLU A 101 -15.44 2.80 -24.49
C GLU A 101 -16.53 2.85 -25.56
N GLN A 102 -17.75 2.41 -25.25
CA GLN A 102 -18.90 2.51 -26.14
C GLN A 102 -19.19 3.97 -26.52
N LYS A 103 -19.26 4.87 -25.54
CA LYS A 103 -19.46 6.31 -25.81
C LYS A 103 -18.37 6.89 -26.71
N LYS A 104 -17.10 6.50 -26.51
CA LYS A 104 -16.00 6.92 -27.39
C LYS A 104 -16.17 6.38 -28.81
N LYS A 105 -16.58 5.12 -28.96
CA LYS A 105 -16.85 4.52 -30.28
C LYS A 105 -18.00 5.23 -30.99
N GLU A 106 -19.10 5.47 -30.29
CA GLU A 106 -20.26 6.20 -30.81
C GLU A 106 -19.88 7.62 -31.28
N GLN A 107 -19.06 8.34 -30.51
CA GLN A 107 -18.56 9.66 -30.91
C GLN A 107 -17.71 9.59 -32.18
N VAL A 108 -16.78 8.64 -32.25
CA VAL A 108 -15.93 8.44 -33.43
C VAL A 108 -16.77 8.05 -34.66
N GLU A 109 -17.74 7.15 -34.50
CA GLU A 109 -18.64 6.75 -35.58
C GLU A 109 -19.50 7.92 -36.06
N TYR A 110 -20.01 8.73 -35.15
CA TYR A 110 -20.77 9.94 -35.47
C TYR A 110 -19.92 10.94 -36.26
N GLU A 111 -18.70 11.23 -35.81
CA GLU A 111 -17.77 12.13 -36.51
C GLU A 111 -17.39 11.60 -37.89
N LEU A 112 -17.13 10.30 -38.02
CA LEU A 112 -16.85 9.66 -39.30
C LEU A 112 -18.04 9.73 -40.27
N ALA A 113 -19.26 9.50 -39.77
CA ALA A 113 -20.47 9.61 -40.57
C ALA A 113 -20.70 11.05 -41.03
N ALA A 114 -20.53 12.03 -40.15
CA ALA A 114 -20.62 13.45 -40.49
C ALA A 114 -19.58 13.86 -41.53
N PHE A 115 -18.34 13.37 -41.40
CA PHE A 115 -17.28 13.62 -42.39
C PHE A 115 -17.61 13.01 -43.75
N ARG A 116 -18.10 11.76 -43.79
CA ARG A 116 -18.52 11.10 -45.04
C ARG A 116 -19.62 11.89 -45.75
N ARG A 117 -20.67 12.30 -45.01
CA ARG A 117 -21.75 13.12 -45.54
C ARG A 117 -21.25 14.47 -46.09
N ALA A 118 -20.41 15.17 -45.34
CA ALA A 118 -19.85 16.44 -45.79
C ALA A 118 -18.92 16.29 -47.02
N ALA A 119 -18.20 15.17 -47.13
CA ALA A 119 -17.37 14.86 -48.29
C ALA A 119 -18.24 14.57 -49.53
N GLU A 120 -19.35 13.84 -49.38
CA GLU A 120 -20.32 13.60 -50.45
C GLU A 120 -20.99 14.90 -50.91
N GLU A 121 -21.44 15.75 -49.97
CA GLU A 121 -22.01 17.06 -50.29
C GLU A 121 -21.02 17.95 -51.07
N LYS A 122 -19.74 17.99 -50.66
CA LYS A 122 -18.68 18.71 -51.39
C LYS A 122 -18.38 18.10 -52.76
N ALA A 123 -18.46 16.78 -52.90
CA ALA A 123 -18.28 16.11 -54.20
C ALA A 123 -19.47 16.36 -55.15
N ASN A 124 -20.67 16.55 -54.62
CA ASN A 124 -21.88 16.82 -55.40
C ASN A 124 -22.00 18.30 -55.81
N ILE A 125 -21.37 19.22 -55.07
CA ILE A 125 -21.17 20.61 -55.50
C ILE A 125 -20.06 20.63 -56.56
N LYS A 126 -20.43 20.73 -57.84
CA LYS A 126 -19.48 20.92 -58.95
C LYS A 126 -18.55 22.10 -58.63
N PRO A 127 -17.23 21.98 -58.82
CA PRO A 127 -16.31 23.06 -58.48
C PRO A 127 -16.60 24.29 -59.36
N PRO A 128 -16.59 25.53 -58.80
CA PRO A 128 -16.37 26.69 -59.64
C PRO A 128 -15.01 26.52 -60.33
N THR A 129 -15.00 26.72 -61.64
CA THR A 129 -13.82 26.67 -62.50
C THR A 129 -12.84 27.77 -62.09
N GLU A 130 -11.92 27.48 -61.18
CA GLU A 130 -10.78 28.34 -60.91
C GLU A 130 -9.48 27.53 -60.97
N ASN A 131 -8.81 27.70 -62.11
CA ASN A 131 -7.38 27.62 -62.37
C ASN A 131 -6.54 26.87 -61.32
N ARG A 132 -6.35 25.57 -61.57
CA ARG A 132 -5.31 24.76 -60.93
C ARG A 132 -3.93 25.19 -61.45
N ALA A 133 -3.44 26.32 -60.97
CA ALA A 133 -2.05 26.71 -61.14
C ALA A 133 -1.17 25.91 -60.16
N LEU A 134 -0.28 25.11 -60.75
CA LEU A 134 1.03 24.72 -60.23
C LEU A 134 1.05 23.87 -58.94
N LEU A 135 1.09 22.55 -59.16
CA LEU A 135 1.74 21.62 -58.25
C LEU A 135 3.22 22.04 -58.11
N SER A 136 3.61 22.58 -56.95
CA SER A 136 5.01 22.76 -56.62
C SER A 136 5.64 21.39 -56.38
N SER A 137 6.64 21.05 -57.20
CA SER A 137 7.45 19.85 -57.04
C SER A 137 8.23 19.93 -55.72
N ILE A 138 7.90 19.08 -54.77
CA ILE A 138 8.69 18.88 -53.56
C ILE A 138 9.98 18.16 -53.97
N PRO A 139 11.19 18.74 -53.76
CA PRO A 139 12.42 18.00 -54.03
C PRO A 139 12.60 16.90 -52.98
N LYS A 140 12.83 15.66 -53.46
CA LYS A 140 13.20 14.49 -52.63
C LYS A 140 14.50 14.79 -51.86
N ALA A 141 14.39 14.95 -50.56
CA ALA A 141 15.54 14.95 -49.66
C ALA A 141 16.09 13.52 -49.50
N LYS A 142 17.41 13.37 -49.65
CA LYS A 142 18.17 12.13 -49.41
C LYS A 142 18.04 11.69 -47.93
N PRO A 143 17.96 10.39 -47.61
CA PRO A 143 17.93 9.94 -46.22
C PRO A 143 19.32 10.17 -45.59
N ARG A 144 19.43 11.21 -44.76
CA ARG A 144 20.58 11.39 -43.88
C ARG A 144 20.36 10.59 -42.60
N GLY A 145 21.25 9.64 -42.37
CA GLY A 145 21.82 9.34 -41.06
C GLY A 145 20.92 8.64 -40.04
N SER A 146 21.19 7.35 -39.85
CA SER A 146 21.20 6.64 -38.57
C SER A 146 20.25 7.15 -37.47
N VAL A 147 19.20 6.36 -37.23
CA VAL A 147 18.38 6.37 -36.02
C VAL A 147 19.27 6.35 -34.78
N SER A 148 19.43 7.51 -34.13
CA SER A 148 19.90 7.56 -32.76
C SER A 148 18.79 6.98 -31.87
N LYS A 149 19.03 5.79 -31.32
CA LYS A 149 18.18 5.15 -30.31
C LYS A 149 18.12 6.06 -29.08
N ARG A 150 17.16 6.99 -29.03
CA ARG A 150 16.75 7.62 -27.77
C ARG A 150 16.07 6.55 -26.91
N LYS A 151 16.83 6.04 -25.93
CA LYS A 151 16.35 5.19 -24.84
C LYS A 151 15.27 5.97 -24.09
N ARG A 152 13.99 5.68 -24.39
CA ARG A 152 12.88 6.20 -23.59
C ARG A 152 12.98 5.56 -22.21
N LYS A 153 13.26 6.36 -21.18
CA LYS A 153 13.11 5.92 -19.79
C LYS A 153 11.63 5.57 -19.61
N THR A 154 11.35 4.28 -19.42
CA THR A 154 10.04 3.77 -19.06
C THR A 154 9.70 4.31 -17.67
N ALA A 155 9.03 5.46 -17.63
CA ALA A 155 8.39 5.92 -16.41
C ALA A 155 7.26 4.93 -16.08
N SER A 156 7.27 4.47 -14.83
CA SER A 156 6.43 3.45 -14.22
C SER A 156 4.99 3.43 -14.76
N ALA A 157 4.60 2.35 -15.44
CA ALA A 157 3.22 2.05 -15.83
C ALA A 157 2.33 1.61 -14.64
N LEU A 158 2.85 1.75 -13.42
CA LEU A 158 2.19 1.42 -12.15
C LEU A 158 2.11 2.65 -11.25
N GLY A 159 1.66 3.80 -11.77
CA GLY A 159 1.15 4.93 -10.95
C GLY A 159 2.02 5.49 -9.82
N ILE A 160 3.31 5.16 -9.73
CA ILE A 160 4.18 5.65 -8.64
C ILE A 160 4.78 6.99 -9.06
N VAL A 161 4.19 8.07 -8.56
CA VAL A 161 4.78 9.40 -8.56
C VAL A 161 5.80 9.47 -7.42
N ARG A 162 7.08 9.67 -7.75
CA ARG A 162 8.09 10.02 -6.75
C ARG A 162 7.94 11.51 -6.40
N LYS A 163 7.62 11.81 -5.15
CA LYS A 163 7.60 13.18 -4.62
C LYS A 163 9.02 13.55 -4.15
N PRO A 164 9.60 14.69 -4.56
CA PRO A 164 10.92 15.10 -4.10
C PRO A 164 10.87 15.50 -2.62
N ALA A 165 11.89 15.06 -1.88
CA ALA A 165 12.04 15.31 -0.45
C ALA A 165 12.53 16.75 -0.19
N ALA A 166 11.77 17.49 0.61
CA ALA A 166 12.26 18.62 1.39
C ALA A 166 11.37 18.80 2.65
N SER A 167 12.06 18.90 3.79
CA SER A 167 11.64 19.32 5.14
C SER A 167 10.50 18.57 5.86
N SER A 168 10.94 17.76 6.81
CA SER A 168 10.24 17.29 8.00
C SER A 168 9.81 18.43 8.93
N THR A 169 8.54 18.43 9.36
CA THR A 169 8.14 18.96 10.67
C THR A 169 7.02 18.10 11.23
N THR A 170 7.37 17.47 12.34
CA THR A 170 6.62 16.68 13.31
C THR A 170 5.49 17.48 13.96
N GLU A 171 4.30 16.89 14.10
CA GLU A 171 3.39 17.07 15.25
C GLU A 171 2.46 15.84 15.32
N GLN A 172 2.35 15.23 16.50
CA GLN A 172 1.57 14.04 16.82
C GLN A 172 0.24 14.43 17.48
N SER A 173 -0.85 13.73 17.15
CA SER A 173 -1.97 13.41 18.05
C SER A 173 -2.85 12.39 17.31
N GLY A 174 -3.01 11.14 17.73
CA GLY A 174 -3.67 10.73 18.97
C GLY A 174 -5.07 10.23 18.61
N SER A 175 -5.21 8.91 18.42
CA SER A 175 -6.48 8.24 18.07
C SER A 175 -7.20 7.74 19.32
N GLU A 176 -8.41 8.24 19.58
CA GLU A 176 -9.38 7.67 20.51
C GLU A 176 -10.63 7.19 19.74
N GLY A 177 -11.16 6.04 20.16
CA GLY A 177 -12.19 5.29 19.45
C GLY A 177 -13.64 5.73 19.73
N GLN A 178 -14.46 5.55 18.70
CA GLN A 178 -15.87 5.15 18.64
C GLN A 178 -16.82 5.49 19.82
N ASN A 179 -17.93 6.20 19.53
CA ASN A 179 -19.31 5.69 19.72
C ASN A 179 -20.42 6.66 19.25
N LYS A 180 -21.40 6.08 18.51
CA LYS A 180 -22.85 6.39 18.43
C LYS A 180 -23.33 7.62 17.64
N ASP A 181 -23.77 7.36 16.41
CA ASP A 181 -24.87 8.10 15.75
C ASP A 181 -25.84 7.10 15.08
N LEU A 182 -26.86 6.68 15.84
CA LEU A 182 -28.05 6.01 15.35
C LEU A 182 -29.26 6.90 15.71
N ASP A 183 -29.54 7.95 14.93
CA ASP A 183 -30.86 8.61 15.02
C ASP A 183 -31.27 9.48 13.81
N ALA A 184 -31.16 8.96 12.57
CA ALA A 184 -31.52 9.74 11.37
C ALA A 184 -32.60 9.12 10.45
N GLU A 185 -33.28 8.03 10.84
CA GLU A 185 -34.18 7.31 9.91
C GLU A 185 -35.68 7.25 10.28
N LYS A 186 -36.16 8.08 11.22
CA LYS A 186 -37.61 8.16 11.55
C LYS A 186 -38.38 9.35 10.98
N LYS A 187 -37.85 10.09 9.99
CA LYS A 187 -38.54 11.24 9.37
C LYS A 187 -38.90 11.11 7.89
N ARG A 188 -38.84 9.92 7.28
CA ARG A 188 -39.19 9.73 5.85
C ARG A 188 -40.40 8.86 5.54
N THR A 189 -41.17 8.45 6.55
CA THR A 189 -42.46 7.76 6.36
C THR A 189 -43.61 8.57 6.95
N ARG A 190 -43.94 9.67 6.27
CA ARG A 190 -45.27 10.28 6.23
C ARG A 190 -45.30 11.26 5.07
N ARG A 191 -45.67 10.76 3.90
CA ARG A 191 -46.32 11.55 2.86
C ARG A 191 -47.25 10.64 2.07
#